data_AF-A0AAV8SB56-F1
#
_entry.id   AF-A0AAV8SB56-F1
#
_cell.length_a   1.000
_cell.length_b   1.000
_cell.length_c   1.000
_cell.angle_alpha   90.00
_cell.angle_beta   90.00
_cell.angle_gamma   90.00
#
_symmetry.space_group_name_H-M   'P 1'
#
loop_
_entity.id
_entity.type
_entity.pdbx_description
1 polymer ?
#
loop_
_entity_poly.entity_id
_entity_poly.type
_entity_poly.pdbx_seq_one_letter_code
_entity_poly.pdbx_strand_id
1 'polypeptide(L)'
;MQIETYRDRAKVMEEEVRRMKGQSHWTYLNLLRTFNALDRYVSCEGVNANRNDSLHATALAFRLLRQHGHEVSQHVFNKFKDEKGNFMESLGKDIKGMLSLYEASHFAFEGEIIMDEAKAFAKLHLKDHIQNTRECQAEQAKHALELPSIRRAQRLDAPWSIEAYSRSEDANQVLLQLAAIDFNMVQSILQGDIRDVSRWWRVGMIFEPQYSYARKELTKLVTFITIVDDVYDVHGTVDELELFTDAVQRWDGT
;
A
#
# COMPACT_ATOMS: atom_id res chain seq x y z
N MET A 1 20.03 9.50 -19.89
CA MET A 1 19.89 8.30 -20.74
C MET A 1 18.85 7.32 -20.17
N GLN A 2 19.02 6.71 -18.98
CA GLN A 2 18.02 5.76 -18.44
C GLN A 2 16.64 6.37 -18.12
N ILE A 3 16.57 7.55 -17.49
CA ILE A 3 15.29 8.22 -17.15
C ILE A 3 14.48 8.57 -18.41
N GLU A 4 15.15 9.00 -19.47
CA GLU A 4 14.53 9.34 -20.75
C GLU A 4 13.91 8.11 -21.41
N THR A 5 14.64 6.98 -21.39
CA THR A 5 14.13 5.68 -21.85
C THR A 5 12.93 5.18 -21.03
N TYR A 6 12.92 5.38 -19.71
CA TYR A 6 11.74 5.05 -18.88
C TYR A 6 10.55 5.95 -19.16
N ARG A 7 10.78 7.26 -19.36
CA ARG A 7 9.74 8.22 -19.69
C ARG A 7 9.10 7.93 -21.05
N ASP A 8 9.89 7.58 -22.05
CA ASP A 8 9.37 7.26 -23.38
C ASP A 8 8.59 5.93 -23.38
N ARG A 9 9.07 4.92 -22.64
CA ARG A 9 8.34 3.66 -22.45
C ARG A 9 7.04 3.84 -21.64
N ALA A 10 7.08 4.69 -20.61
CA ALA A 10 5.90 5.05 -19.82
C ALA A 10 4.86 5.74 -20.70
N LYS A 11 5.26 6.71 -21.55
CA LYS A 11 4.35 7.37 -22.50
C LYS A 11 3.69 6.39 -23.48
N VAL A 12 4.44 5.43 -24.03
CA VAL A 12 3.89 4.42 -24.95
C VAL A 12 2.87 3.52 -24.23
N MET A 13 3.18 3.08 -23.01
CA MET A 13 2.25 2.27 -22.21
C MET A 13 1.05 3.08 -21.71
N GLU A 14 1.23 4.34 -21.38
CA GLU A 14 0.15 5.28 -21.07
C GLU A 14 -0.74 5.49 -22.30
N GLU A 15 -0.18 5.60 -23.50
CA GLU A 15 -0.92 5.68 -24.75
C GLU A 15 -1.66 4.36 -25.08
N GLU A 16 -1.10 3.21 -24.74
CA GLU A 16 -1.75 1.91 -24.86
C GLU A 16 -2.91 1.76 -23.88
N VAL A 17 -2.72 2.13 -22.61
CA VAL A 17 -3.78 2.20 -21.60
C VAL A 17 -4.83 3.26 -21.95
N ARG A 18 -4.43 4.35 -22.60
CA ARG A 18 -5.33 5.40 -23.12
C ARG A 18 -6.11 4.94 -24.35
N ARG A 19 -5.52 4.12 -25.23
CA ARG A 19 -6.23 3.44 -26.33
C ARG A 19 -7.23 2.42 -25.81
N MET A 20 -6.96 1.80 -24.65
CA MET A 20 -7.93 0.96 -23.94
C MET A 20 -9.08 1.77 -23.30
N LYS A 21 -8.96 3.10 -23.18
CA LYS A 21 -9.90 3.97 -22.45
C LYS A 21 -10.09 5.31 -23.15
N GLY A 22 -10.87 5.33 -24.23
CA GLY A 22 -11.22 6.54 -24.99
C GLY A 22 -12.04 7.60 -24.25
N GLN A 23 -11.74 7.96 -23.00
CA GLN A 23 -12.25 9.16 -22.31
C GLN A 23 -11.37 9.60 -21.10
N SER A 24 -10.96 10.87 -21.16
CA SER A 24 -10.52 11.84 -20.12
C SER A 24 -9.30 11.56 -19.20
N HIS A 25 -8.67 12.66 -18.79
CA HIS A 25 -7.23 12.89 -18.57
C HIS A 25 -6.80 12.91 -17.08
N TRP A 26 -5.65 12.27 -16.80
CA TRP A 26 -4.69 12.46 -15.68
C TRP A 26 -5.20 12.63 -14.23
N THR A 27 -5.56 11.48 -13.65
CA THR A 27 -5.45 11.18 -12.20
C THR A 27 -5.31 9.66 -11.99
N TYR A 28 -4.73 8.96 -12.96
CA TYR A 28 -5.42 7.82 -13.55
C TYR A 28 -5.25 6.44 -12.88
N LEU A 29 -4.30 6.17 -11.99
CA LEU A 29 -4.16 4.82 -11.40
C LEU A 29 -4.95 4.64 -10.07
N ASN A 30 -4.95 5.66 -9.22
CA ASN A 30 -5.88 5.72 -8.08
C ASN A 30 -7.28 6.09 -8.58
N LEU A 31 -7.38 7.01 -9.54
CA LEU A 31 -8.65 7.36 -10.13
C LEU A 31 -9.19 6.25 -11.04
N LEU A 32 -8.44 5.37 -11.71
CA LEU A 32 -9.07 4.23 -12.42
C LEU A 32 -9.83 3.31 -11.48
N ARG A 33 -9.22 3.03 -10.31
CA ARG A 33 -9.81 2.16 -9.30
C ARG A 33 -11.03 2.81 -8.70
N THR A 34 -10.97 4.12 -8.44
CA THR A 34 -12.10 4.87 -7.87
C THR A 34 -13.15 5.20 -8.91
N PHE A 35 -12.80 5.56 -10.14
CA PHE A 35 -13.70 5.85 -11.26
C PHE A 35 -14.40 4.60 -11.76
N ASN A 36 -13.75 3.41 -11.85
CA ASN A 36 -14.49 2.17 -12.15
C ASN A 36 -15.41 1.73 -11.00
N ALA A 37 -15.10 2.10 -9.74
CA ALA A 37 -15.97 1.87 -8.59
C ALA A 37 -17.11 2.90 -8.53
N LEU A 38 -16.84 4.16 -8.87
CA LEU A 38 -17.78 5.28 -8.99
C LEU A 38 -18.70 5.10 -10.20
N ASP A 39 -18.24 4.61 -11.34
CA ASP A 39 -19.06 4.38 -12.54
C ASP A 39 -20.06 3.23 -12.32
N ARG A 40 -19.68 2.23 -11.51
CA ARG A 40 -20.61 1.22 -10.98
C ARG A 40 -21.61 1.81 -9.98
N TYR A 41 -21.17 2.70 -9.09
CA TYR A 41 -22.02 3.33 -8.07
C TYR A 41 -23.00 4.37 -8.65
N VAL A 42 -22.54 5.19 -9.60
CA VAL A 42 -23.31 6.22 -10.32
C VAL A 42 -24.29 5.59 -11.31
N SER A 43 -23.95 4.45 -11.92
CA SER A 43 -24.92 3.64 -12.67
C SER A 43 -26.04 3.08 -11.77
N CYS A 44 -25.82 2.97 -10.45
CA CYS A 44 -26.83 2.55 -9.48
C CYS A 44 -27.72 3.68 -8.94
N GLU A 45 -27.30 4.96 -9.02
CA GLU A 45 -28.15 6.08 -8.61
C GLU A 45 -29.17 6.50 -9.69
N GLY A 46 -29.08 5.97 -10.91
CA GLY A 46 -29.99 6.30 -12.02
C GLY A 46 -31.01 5.24 -12.41
N VAL A 47 -30.78 3.96 -12.09
CA VAL A 47 -31.69 2.87 -12.43
C VAL A 47 -31.67 1.84 -11.31
N ASN A 48 -32.73 1.84 -10.50
CA ASN A 48 -33.21 0.72 -9.70
C ASN A 48 -32.11 -0.19 -9.13
N ALA A 49 -31.64 0.09 -7.91
CA ALA A 49 -30.70 -0.71 -7.13
C ALA A 49 -30.94 -2.22 -7.36
N ASN A 50 -30.19 -2.80 -8.30
CA ASN A 50 -30.28 -4.20 -8.59
C ASN A 50 -29.73 -4.92 -7.36
N ARG A 51 -30.53 -5.82 -6.80
CA ARG A 51 -30.31 -6.58 -5.56
C ARG A 51 -29.08 -7.53 -5.58
N ASN A 52 -28.05 -7.27 -6.40
CA ASN A 52 -27.05 -8.25 -6.79
C ASN A 52 -25.58 -7.78 -6.71
N ASP A 53 -25.28 -6.69 -5.99
CA ASP A 53 -23.87 -6.31 -5.78
C ASP A 53 -23.21 -7.22 -4.76
N SER A 54 -22.09 -7.85 -5.17
CA SER A 54 -21.29 -8.70 -4.29
C SER A 54 -20.77 -7.93 -3.08
N LEU A 55 -20.49 -8.65 -1.98
CA LEU A 55 -19.87 -8.08 -0.78
C LEU A 55 -18.56 -7.38 -1.13
N HIS A 56 -17.75 -8.02 -1.98
CA HIS A 56 -16.52 -7.45 -2.52
C HIS A 56 -16.76 -6.08 -3.18
N ALA A 57 -17.72 -5.97 -4.09
CA ALA A 57 -17.98 -4.73 -4.82
C ALA A 57 -18.48 -3.62 -3.88
N THR A 58 -19.40 -3.95 -2.96
CA THR A 58 -19.95 -2.98 -2.01
C THR A 58 -18.88 -2.45 -1.06
N ALA A 59 -18.07 -3.33 -0.48
CA ALA A 59 -17.00 -2.95 0.43
C ALA A 59 -15.89 -2.16 -0.28
N LEU A 60 -15.52 -2.56 -1.50
CA LEU A 60 -14.54 -1.84 -2.31
C LEU A 60 -15.03 -0.42 -2.64
N ALA A 61 -16.27 -0.26 -3.09
CA ALA A 61 -16.85 1.04 -3.40
C ALA A 61 -16.89 1.94 -2.15
N PHE A 62 -17.41 1.41 -1.03
CA PHE A 62 -17.45 2.12 0.25
C PHE A 62 -16.06 2.63 0.66
N ARG A 63 -15.05 1.77 0.62
CA ARG A 63 -13.67 2.12 0.96
C ARG A 63 -13.14 3.24 0.08
N LEU A 64 -13.28 3.11 -1.24
CA LEU A 64 -12.75 4.08 -2.20
C LEU A 64 -13.45 5.43 -2.09
N LEU A 65 -14.77 5.45 -1.93
CA LEU A 65 -15.53 6.69 -1.76
C LEU A 65 -15.09 7.45 -0.50
N ARG A 66 -15.00 6.76 0.65
CA ARG A 66 -14.54 7.38 1.90
C ARG A 66 -13.08 7.81 1.86
N GLN A 67 -12.21 7.03 1.22
CA GLN A 67 -10.81 7.40 1.01
C GLN A 67 -10.66 8.71 0.22
N HIS A 68 -11.64 9.06 -0.61
CA HIS A 68 -11.70 10.30 -1.38
C HIS A 68 -12.57 11.39 -0.75
N GLY A 69 -13.00 11.21 0.51
CA GLY A 69 -13.74 12.23 1.26
C GLY A 69 -15.24 12.26 0.99
N HIS A 70 -15.79 11.28 0.27
CA HIS A 70 -17.24 11.14 0.13
C HIS A 70 -17.84 10.50 1.38
N GLU A 71 -18.93 11.08 1.88
CA GLU A 71 -19.69 10.52 2.97
C GLU A 71 -20.60 9.38 2.47
N VAL A 72 -20.28 8.16 2.89
CA VAL A 72 -21.06 6.95 2.55
C VAL A 72 -21.54 6.32 3.83
N SER A 73 -22.83 6.02 3.96
CA SER A 73 -23.39 5.41 5.17
C SER A 73 -22.99 3.93 5.34
N GLN A 74 -22.65 3.53 6.57
CA GLN A 74 -22.44 2.11 6.95
C GLN A 74 -23.67 1.22 6.68
N HIS A 75 -24.86 1.80 6.57
CA HIS A 75 -26.10 1.05 6.30
C HIS A 75 -26.12 0.33 4.94
N VAL A 76 -25.20 0.67 4.03
CA VAL A 76 -24.99 -0.09 2.79
C VAL A 76 -24.69 -1.57 3.05
N PHE A 77 -24.17 -1.90 4.24
CA PHE A 77 -23.87 -3.28 4.65
C PHE A 77 -25.06 -4.04 5.25
N ASN A 78 -26.20 -3.39 5.54
CA ASN A 78 -27.36 -4.06 6.14
C ASN A 78 -27.92 -5.20 5.26
N LYS A 79 -27.76 -5.10 3.94
CA LYS A 79 -28.16 -6.16 2.99
C LYS A 79 -27.36 -7.47 3.15
N PHE A 80 -26.24 -7.42 3.87
CA PHE A 80 -25.39 -8.58 4.17
C PHE A 80 -25.64 -9.15 5.58
N LYS A 81 -26.64 -8.63 6.29
CA LYS A 81 -27.01 -9.06 7.64
C LYS A 81 -28.28 -9.91 7.61
N ASP A 82 -28.39 -10.84 8.54
CA ASP A 82 -29.56 -11.69 8.76
C ASP A 82 -30.66 -10.95 9.54
N GLU A 83 -31.80 -11.61 9.77
CA GLU A 83 -32.94 -11.05 10.52
C GLU A 83 -32.60 -10.74 11.99
N LYS A 84 -31.54 -11.34 12.53
CA LYS A 84 -31.05 -11.10 13.89
C LYS A 84 -30.09 -9.91 13.95
N GLY A 85 -29.74 -9.34 12.80
CA GLY A 85 -28.78 -8.25 12.70
C GLY A 85 -27.32 -8.70 12.82
N ASN A 86 -26.97 -9.93 12.45
CA ASN A 86 -25.59 -10.41 12.33
C ASN A 86 -25.20 -10.54 10.86
N PHE A 87 -23.92 -10.41 10.52
CA PHE A 87 -23.45 -10.73 9.17
C PHE A 87 -23.74 -12.20 8.84
N MET A 88 -24.26 -12.45 7.63
CA MET A 88 -24.62 -13.80 7.21
C MET A 88 -23.38 -14.71 7.16
N GLU A 89 -23.37 -15.79 7.94
CA GLU A 89 -22.27 -16.79 7.98
C GLU A 89 -21.94 -17.39 6.61
N SER A 90 -22.91 -17.41 5.68
CA SER A 90 -22.71 -17.86 4.30
C SER A 90 -21.66 -17.03 3.55
N LEU A 91 -21.43 -15.78 3.96
CA LEU A 91 -20.43 -14.87 3.39
C LEU A 91 -19.00 -15.29 3.71
N GLY A 92 -18.77 -16.08 4.78
CA GLY A 92 -17.44 -16.52 5.19
C GLY A 92 -16.69 -17.31 4.11
N LYS A 93 -17.40 -17.86 3.11
CA LYS A 93 -16.81 -18.55 1.96
C LYS A 93 -16.24 -17.60 0.89
N ASP A 94 -16.71 -16.34 0.85
CA ASP A 94 -16.21 -15.31 -0.07
C ASP A 94 -15.00 -14.60 0.52
N ILE A 95 -13.82 -15.22 0.41
CA ILE A 95 -12.55 -14.67 0.93
C ILE A 95 -12.24 -13.29 0.34
N LYS A 96 -12.56 -13.09 -0.95
CA LYS A 96 -12.34 -11.81 -1.64
C LYS A 96 -13.25 -10.71 -1.09
N GLY A 97 -14.50 -11.07 -0.77
CA GLY A 97 -15.44 -10.24 -0.02
C GLY A 97 -14.93 -9.93 1.39
N MET A 98 -14.43 -10.93 2.13
CA MET A 98 -13.88 -10.75 3.48
C MET A 98 -12.69 -9.79 3.51
N LEU A 99 -11.73 -9.95 2.58
CA LEU A 99 -10.60 -9.02 2.44
C LEU A 99 -11.07 -7.59 2.22
N SER A 100 -12.07 -7.39 1.34
CA SER A 100 -12.56 -6.05 1.01
C SER A 100 -13.35 -5.43 2.15
N LEU A 101 -14.15 -6.24 2.86
CA LEU A 101 -14.88 -5.80 4.05
C LEU A 101 -13.93 -5.43 5.18
N TYR A 102 -12.88 -6.22 5.40
CA TYR A 102 -11.84 -5.92 6.38
C TYR A 102 -11.14 -4.59 6.05
N GLU A 103 -10.71 -4.38 4.81
CA GLU A 103 -10.08 -3.12 4.40
C GLU A 103 -11.04 -1.92 4.52
N ALA A 104 -12.31 -2.09 4.13
CA ALA A 104 -13.34 -1.06 4.26
C ALA A 104 -13.62 -0.66 5.72
N SER A 105 -13.59 -1.63 6.64
CA SER A 105 -13.82 -1.39 8.07
C SER A 105 -12.80 -0.47 8.74
N HIS A 106 -11.63 -0.29 8.13
CA HIS A 106 -10.62 0.64 8.63
C HIS A 106 -10.90 2.12 8.31
N PHE A 107 -11.94 2.39 7.51
CA PHE A 107 -12.42 3.73 7.19
C PHE A 107 -13.69 4.10 7.99
N ALA A 108 -13.93 3.42 9.11
CA ALA A 108 -15.04 3.70 10.03
C ALA A 108 -14.86 5.05 10.74
N PHE A 109 -15.97 5.77 10.95
CA PHE A 109 -16.05 6.89 11.88
C PHE A 109 -16.39 6.40 13.29
N GLU A 110 -16.16 7.25 14.28
CA GLU A 110 -16.52 6.95 15.67
C GLU A 110 -18.04 6.76 15.81
N GLY A 111 -18.45 5.69 16.50
CA GLY A 111 -19.87 5.32 16.68
C GLY A 111 -20.46 4.45 15.57
N GLU A 112 -19.68 4.05 14.56
CA GLU A 112 -20.16 3.16 13.49
C GLU A 112 -20.08 1.67 13.85
N ILE A 113 -21.05 1.23 14.66
CA ILE A 113 -21.13 -0.13 15.21
C ILE A 113 -21.10 -1.21 14.12
N ILE A 114 -21.74 -1.00 12.96
CA ILE A 114 -21.76 -2.00 11.86
C ILE A 114 -20.34 -2.22 11.33
N MET A 115 -19.50 -1.17 11.33
CA MET A 115 -18.13 -1.28 10.83
C MET A 115 -17.23 -2.01 11.83
N ASP A 116 -17.44 -1.84 13.14
CA ASP A 116 -16.75 -2.61 14.17
C ASP A 116 -17.11 -4.11 14.09
N GLU A 117 -18.39 -4.42 13.91
CA GLU A 117 -18.88 -5.78 13.68
C GLU A 117 -18.29 -6.36 12.39
N ALA A 118 -18.28 -5.59 11.30
CA ALA A 118 -17.71 -6.00 10.01
C ALA A 118 -16.23 -6.34 10.14
N LYS A 119 -15.48 -5.53 10.90
CA LYS A 119 -14.05 -5.76 11.18
C LYS A 119 -13.84 -7.07 11.93
N ALA A 120 -14.62 -7.31 12.99
CA ALA A 120 -14.51 -8.53 13.79
C ALA A 120 -14.87 -9.77 12.97
N PHE A 121 -15.98 -9.71 12.23
CA PHE A 121 -16.46 -10.79 11.37
C PHE A 121 -15.45 -11.14 10.27
N ALA A 122 -14.99 -10.15 9.50
CA ALA A 122 -14.02 -10.38 8.43
C ALA A 122 -12.68 -10.91 8.98
N LYS A 123 -12.20 -10.37 10.11
CA LYS A 123 -10.96 -10.84 10.75
C LYS A 123 -11.06 -12.30 11.19
N LEU A 124 -12.21 -12.73 11.71
CA LEU A 124 -12.44 -14.12 12.12
C LEU A 124 -12.30 -15.08 10.93
N HIS A 125 -13.04 -14.83 9.84
CA HIS A 125 -13.01 -15.69 8.66
C HIS A 125 -11.68 -15.65 7.91
N LEU A 126 -10.98 -14.51 7.88
CA LEU A 126 -9.64 -14.43 7.29
C LEU A 126 -8.62 -15.26 8.09
N LYS A 127 -8.72 -15.27 9.43
CA LYS A 127 -7.86 -16.12 10.27
C LYS A 127 -8.13 -17.60 10.07
N ASP A 128 -9.40 -18.01 10.00
CA ASP A 128 -9.79 -19.39 9.70
C ASP A 128 -9.28 -19.82 8.32
N HIS A 129 -9.42 -18.95 7.31
CA HIS A 129 -8.91 -19.21 5.97
C HIS A 129 -7.39 -19.43 5.94
N ILE A 130 -6.62 -18.64 6.70
CA ILE A 130 -5.15 -18.80 6.80
C ILE A 130 -4.77 -20.16 7.41
N GLN A 131 -5.53 -20.66 8.39
CA GLN A 131 -5.26 -21.94 9.03
C GLN A 131 -5.58 -23.14 8.12
N ASN A 132 -6.61 -23.00 7.27
CA ASN A 132 -7.16 -24.10 6.48
C ASN A 132 -6.65 -24.15 5.02
N THR A 133 -5.81 -23.21 4.60
CA THR A 133 -5.40 -23.04 3.20
C THR A 133 -3.89 -23.16 3.01
N ARG A 134 -3.45 -23.56 1.80
CA ARG A 134 -2.02 -23.54 1.44
C ARG A 134 -1.44 -22.12 1.55
N GLU A 135 -0.18 -22.06 1.90
CA GLU A 135 0.52 -20.82 2.23
C GLU A 135 0.42 -19.73 1.14
N CYS A 136 0.57 -20.10 -0.14
CA CYS A 136 0.54 -19.16 -1.26
C CYS A 136 -0.83 -18.51 -1.51
N GLN A 137 -1.94 -19.20 -1.20
CA GLN A 137 -3.30 -18.67 -1.37
C GLN A 137 -3.72 -17.78 -0.18
N ALA A 138 -3.04 -17.94 0.96
CA ALA A 138 -3.29 -17.18 2.18
C ALA A 138 -2.47 -15.88 2.29
N GLU A 139 -1.48 -15.65 1.40
CA GLU A 139 -0.57 -14.48 1.46
C GLU A 139 -1.31 -13.15 1.54
N GLN A 140 -2.38 -12.97 0.76
CA GLN A 140 -3.17 -11.73 0.76
C GLN A 140 -3.89 -11.49 2.09
N ALA A 141 -4.39 -12.57 2.71
CA ALA A 141 -5.03 -12.51 4.02
C ALA A 141 -4.01 -12.24 5.13
N LYS A 142 -2.83 -12.87 5.08
CA LYS A 142 -1.72 -12.61 6.01
C LYS A 142 -1.31 -11.14 5.94
N HIS A 143 -1.01 -10.63 4.74
CA HIS A 143 -0.59 -9.24 4.51
C HIS A 143 -1.63 -8.21 4.97
N ALA A 144 -2.92 -8.44 4.70
CA ALA A 144 -3.98 -7.56 5.18
C ALA A 144 -4.10 -7.55 6.72
N LEU A 145 -3.95 -8.70 7.36
CA LEU A 145 -4.05 -8.83 8.81
C LEU A 145 -2.82 -8.29 9.56
N GLU A 146 -1.64 -8.28 8.94
CA GLU A 146 -0.43 -7.66 9.48
C GLU A 146 -0.58 -6.15 9.60
N LEU A 147 -0.93 -5.48 8.49
CA LEU A 147 -1.16 -4.03 8.48
C LEU A 147 -2.23 -3.65 7.45
N PRO A 148 -3.36 -3.04 7.87
CA PRO A 148 -4.42 -2.60 6.97
C PRO A 148 -3.93 -1.55 5.96
N SER A 149 -4.50 -1.55 4.75
CA SER A 149 -4.06 -0.68 3.64
C SER A 149 -4.02 0.81 4.00
N ILE A 150 -4.92 1.30 4.84
CA ILE A 150 -4.93 2.72 5.28
C ILE A 150 -3.68 3.11 6.07
N ARG A 151 -3.03 2.16 6.73
CA ARG A 151 -1.83 2.38 7.56
C ARG A 151 -0.54 2.08 6.80
N ARG A 152 -0.62 1.49 5.61
CA ARG A 152 0.55 1.17 4.79
C ARG A 152 0.96 2.39 3.98
N ALA A 153 2.23 2.76 4.07
CA ALA A 153 2.79 3.78 3.20
C ALA A 153 2.69 3.28 1.75
N GLN A 154 2.00 4.03 0.89
CA GLN A 154 1.65 3.61 -0.47
C GLN A 154 2.86 3.11 -1.28
N ARG A 155 4.03 3.72 -1.10
CA ARG A 155 5.27 3.35 -1.79
C ARG A 155 5.94 2.09 -1.23
N LEU A 156 5.78 1.81 0.07
CA LEU A 156 6.30 0.59 0.69
C LEU A 156 5.44 -0.63 0.35
N ASP A 157 4.14 -0.43 0.14
CA ASP A 157 3.19 -1.49 -0.24
C ASP A 157 3.20 -1.83 -1.74
N ALA A 158 3.69 -0.90 -2.57
CA ALA A 158 3.67 -1.04 -4.03
C ALA A 158 4.44 -2.26 -4.55
N PRO A 159 5.69 -2.56 -4.10
CA PRO A 159 6.42 -3.76 -4.55
C PRO A 159 5.66 -5.05 -4.26
N TRP A 160 5.14 -5.19 -3.04
CA TRP A 160 4.35 -6.36 -2.66
C TRP A 160 3.10 -6.50 -3.54
N SER A 161 2.41 -5.39 -3.81
CA SER A 161 1.22 -5.38 -4.66
C SER A 161 1.51 -5.73 -6.13
N ILE A 162 2.63 -5.27 -6.67
CA ILE A 162 3.08 -5.58 -8.03
C ILE A 162 3.42 -7.07 -8.12
N GLU A 163 4.18 -7.59 -7.16
CA GLU A 163 4.55 -9.00 -7.04
C GLU A 163 3.30 -9.88 -6.95
N ALA A 164 2.38 -9.57 -6.02
CA ALA A 164 1.14 -10.30 -5.84
C ALA A 164 0.26 -10.28 -7.10
N TYR A 165 0.18 -9.13 -7.79
CA TYR A 165 -0.58 -9.03 -9.05
C TYR A 165 0.06 -9.84 -10.17
N SER A 166 1.39 -9.88 -10.26
CA SER A 166 2.10 -10.65 -11.29
C SER A 166 1.85 -12.16 -11.22
N ARG A 167 1.49 -12.67 -10.03
CA ARG A 167 1.17 -14.08 -9.78
C ARG A 167 -0.27 -14.44 -10.14
N SER A 168 -1.13 -13.46 -10.45
CA SER A 168 -2.52 -13.70 -10.79
C SER A 168 -2.66 -14.23 -12.23
N GLU A 169 -3.51 -15.24 -12.44
CA GLU A 169 -3.74 -15.82 -13.78
C GLU A 169 -4.37 -14.81 -14.76
N ASP A 170 -5.11 -13.83 -14.25
CA ASP A 170 -5.79 -12.77 -15.01
C ASP A 170 -4.98 -11.46 -15.08
N ALA A 171 -3.70 -11.49 -14.74
CA ALA A 171 -2.86 -10.30 -14.70
C ALA A 171 -2.68 -9.66 -16.10
N ASN A 172 -3.13 -8.42 -16.24
CA ASN A 172 -2.91 -7.64 -17.45
C ASN A 172 -1.44 -7.20 -17.51
N GLN A 173 -0.72 -7.73 -18.49
CA GLN A 173 0.71 -7.50 -18.66
C GLN A 173 1.07 -6.02 -18.90
N VAL A 174 0.19 -5.26 -19.57
CA VAL A 174 0.42 -3.82 -19.78
C VAL A 174 0.32 -3.05 -18.47
N LEU A 175 -0.67 -3.38 -17.62
CA LEU A 175 -0.80 -2.76 -16.29
C LEU A 175 0.37 -3.11 -15.37
N LEU A 176 0.84 -4.36 -15.42
CA LEU A 176 1.99 -4.79 -14.64
C LEU A 176 3.28 -4.05 -15.07
N GLN A 177 3.53 -3.95 -16.37
CA GLN A 177 4.67 -3.20 -16.91
C GLN A 177 4.60 -1.71 -16.57
N LEU A 178 3.42 -1.11 -16.68
CA LEU A 178 3.21 0.29 -16.31
C LEU A 178 3.50 0.53 -14.82
N ALA A 179 2.98 -0.34 -13.94
CA ALA A 179 3.21 -0.23 -12.49
C ALA A 179 4.71 -0.35 -12.14
N ALA A 180 5.43 -1.29 -12.76
CA ALA A 180 6.86 -1.47 -12.55
C ALA A 180 7.68 -0.26 -13.04
N ILE A 181 7.31 0.33 -14.19
CA ILE A 181 8.00 1.50 -14.73
C ILE A 181 7.73 2.75 -13.89
N ASP A 182 6.49 3.00 -13.48
CA ASP A 182 6.16 4.13 -12.58
C ASP A 182 6.95 4.02 -11.27
N PHE A 183 6.99 2.81 -10.68
CA PHE A 183 7.74 2.56 -9.46
C PHE A 183 9.22 2.91 -9.63
N ASN A 184 9.87 2.38 -10.67
CA ASN A 184 11.29 2.64 -10.95
C ASN A 184 11.58 4.10 -11.31
N MET A 185 10.66 4.76 -12.02
CA MET A 185 10.80 6.18 -12.37
C MET A 185 10.82 7.05 -11.11
N VAL A 186 9.82 6.89 -10.23
CA VAL A 186 9.75 7.66 -9.00
C VAL A 186 10.89 7.29 -8.04
N GLN A 187 11.27 6.02 -7.97
CA GLN A 187 12.45 5.61 -7.21
C GLN A 187 13.73 6.30 -7.72
N SER A 188 13.92 6.42 -9.03
CA SER A 188 15.06 7.14 -9.61
C SER A 188 15.05 8.62 -9.29
N ILE A 189 13.87 9.26 -9.23
CA ILE A 189 13.74 10.67 -8.82
C ILE A 189 14.13 10.81 -7.35
N LEU A 190 13.55 10.00 -6.47
CA LEU A 190 13.84 10.02 -5.03
C LEU A 190 15.32 9.75 -4.73
N GLN A 191 15.96 8.83 -5.47
CA GLN A 191 17.40 8.59 -5.37
C GLN A 191 18.24 9.78 -5.86
N GLY A 192 17.75 10.53 -6.85
CA GLY A 192 18.33 11.80 -7.30
C GLY A 192 18.24 12.86 -6.21
N ASP A 193 17.05 13.05 -5.63
CA ASP A 193 16.80 14.01 -4.55
C ASP A 193 17.68 13.71 -3.34
N ILE A 194 17.74 12.44 -2.90
CA ILE A 194 18.62 12.01 -1.81
C ILE A 194 20.08 12.28 -2.14
N ARG A 195 20.52 12.05 -3.38
CA ARG A 195 21.90 12.31 -3.81
C ARG A 195 22.23 13.81 -3.78
N ASP A 196 21.30 14.65 -4.19
CA ASP A 196 21.47 16.10 -4.21
C ASP A 196 21.43 16.69 -2.82
N VAL A 197 20.50 16.26 -1.96
CA VAL A 197 20.45 16.60 -0.54
C VAL A 197 21.73 16.15 0.16
N SER A 198 22.17 14.91 -0.07
CA SER A 198 23.43 14.39 0.47
C SER A 198 24.63 15.20 -0.01
N ARG A 199 24.63 15.63 -1.28
CA ARG A 199 25.67 16.52 -1.82
C ARG A 199 25.62 17.89 -1.16
N TRP A 200 24.44 18.46 -0.97
CA TRP A 200 24.24 19.74 -0.31
C TRP A 200 24.76 19.69 1.14
N TRP A 201 24.39 18.66 1.91
CA TRP A 201 24.94 18.43 3.25
C TRP A 201 26.47 18.35 3.26
N ARG A 202 27.07 17.63 2.31
CA ARG A 202 28.55 17.55 2.20
C ARG A 202 29.21 18.89 1.92
N VAL A 203 28.63 19.71 1.04
CA VAL A 203 29.19 21.02 0.65
C VAL A 203 28.90 22.08 1.72
N GLY A 204 27.72 22.07 2.33
CA GLY A 204 27.33 23.03 3.37
C GLY A 204 28.15 22.90 4.65
N MET A 205 28.60 21.69 5.00
CA MET A 205 29.46 21.47 6.16
C MET A 205 30.92 21.89 5.90
N ILE A 206 31.47 21.58 4.72
CA ILE A 206 32.86 21.92 4.33
C ILE A 206 32.91 22.15 2.82
N PHE A 207 32.84 23.41 2.37
CA PHE A 207 32.65 23.71 0.94
C PHE A 207 33.96 23.75 0.13
N GLU A 208 35.11 23.94 0.79
CA GLU A 208 36.36 24.20 0.09
C GLU A 208 36.91 22.94 -0.61
N PRO A 209 37.33 23.04 -1.89
CA PRO A 209 37.64 21.89 -2.72
C PRO A 209 38.79 21.01 -2.17
N GLN A 210 39.75 21.59 -1.47
CA GLN A 210 40.89 20.90 -0.85
C GLN A 210 40.49 19.89 0.23
N TYR A 211 39.31 20.02 0.84
CA TYR A 211 38.82 19.11 1.89
C TYR A 211 37.98 17.94 1.36
N SER A 212 38.18 17.55 0.08
CA SER A 212 37.46 16.43 -0.55
C SER A 212 37.58 15.12 0.23
N TYR A 213 38.75 14.84 0.82
CA TYR A 213 38.94 13.67 1.67
C TYR A 213 38.12 13.76 2.97
N ALA A 214 38.18 14.89 3.68
CA ALA A 214 37.43 15.10 4.91
C ALA A 214 35.91 14.99 4.70
N ARG A 215 35.38 15.52 3.58
CA ARG A 215 33.97 15.33 3.22
C ARG A 215 33.58 13.86 3.05
N LYS A 216 34.45 13.04 2.45
CA LYS A 216 34.18 11.60 2.26
C LYS A 216 34.15 10.87 3.60
N GLU A 217 35.11 11.14 4.48
CA GLU A 217 35.15 10.51 5.81
C GLU A 217 33.98 10.98 6.70
N LEU A 218 33.65 12.27 6.68
CA LEU A 218 32.50 12.82 7.40
C LEU A 218 31.18 12.20 6.92
N THR A 219 31.03 11.95 5.61
CA THR A 219 29.83 11.30 5.08
C THR A 219 29.69 9.88 5.63
N LYS A 220 30.76 9.09 5.63
CA LYS A 220 30.74 7.73 6.20
C LYS A 220 30.34 7.78 7.67
N LEU A 221 30.93 8.69 8.44
CA LEU A 221 30.65 8.87 9.86
C LEU A 221 29.18 9.24 10.10
N VAL A 222 28.66 10.24 9.39
CA VAL A 222 27.25 10.66 9.52
C VAL A 222 26.30 9.52 9.16
N THR A 223 26.57 8.78 8.08
CA THR A 223 25.76 7.61 7.71
C THR A 223 25.80 6.50 8.77
N PHE A 224 26.97 6.24 9.37
CA PHE A 224 27.08 5.28 10.48
C PHE A 224 26.28 5.75 11.70
N ILE A 225 26.40 7.03 12.06
CA ILE A 225 25.66 7.61 13.20
C ILE A 225 24.16 7.46 12.98
N THR A 226 23.63 7.79 11.80
CA THR A 226 22.18 7.67 11.53
C THR A 226 21.70 6.22 11.59
N ILE A 227 22.50 5.26 11.12
CA ILE A 227 22.13 3.83 11.21
C ILE A 227 22.12 3.37 12.67
N VAL A 228 23.10 3.78 13.46
CA VAL A 228 23.15 3.46 14.89
C VAL A 228 21.97 4.10 15.62
N ASP A 229 21.67 5.37 15.34
CA ASP A 229 20.52 6.10 15.88
C ASP A 229 19.19 5.34 15.65
N ASP A 230 18.91 4.95 14.39
CA ASP A 230 17.72 4.15 14.05
C ASP A 230 17.65 2.79 14.79
N VAL A 231 18.81 2.16 15.01
CA VAL A 231 18.89 0.91 15.79
C VAL A 231 18.52 1.15 17.25
N TYR A 232 19.00 2.23 17.87
CA TYR A 232 18.69 2.54 19.27
C TYR A 232 17.25 3.02 19.47
N ASP A 233 16.68 3.73 18.50
CA ASP A 233 15.37 4.37 18.64
C ASP A 233 14.19 3.45 18.27
N VAL A 234 14.36 2.57 17.27
CA VAL A 234 13.23 1.82 16.68
C VAL A 234 13.41 0.31 16.73
N HIS A 235 14.62 -0.20 16.58
CA HIS A 235 14.83 -1.62 16.29
C HIS A 235 15.40 -2.46 17.44
N GLY A 236 16.20 -1.87 18.32
CA GLY A 236 16.93 -2.60 19.35
C GLY A 236 16.11 -2.88 20.61
N THR A 237 16.20 -4.11 21.11
CA THR A 237 15.77 -4.41 22.48
C THR A 237 16.84 -3.97 23.48
N VAL A 238 16.44 -3.68 24.74
CA VAL A 238 17.38 -3.17 25.76
C VAL A 238 18.62 -4.06 25.91
N ASP A 239 18.43 -5.38 25.94
CA ASP A 239 19.53 -6.35 26.10
C ASP A 239 20.51 -6.34 24.91
N GLU A 240 20.01 -6.20 23.68
CA GLU A 240 20.84 -6.11 22.46
C GLU A 240 21.61 -4.79 22.41
N LEU A 241 20.99 -3.69 22.83
CA LEU A 241 21.60 -2.37 22.85
C LEU A 241 22.71 -2.27 23.91
N GLU A 242 22.56 -2.91 25.07
CA GLU A 242 23.62 -3.00 26.09
C GLU A 242 24.84 -3.76 25.55
N LEU A 243 24.63 -4.89 24.87
CA LEU A 243 25.70 -5.66 24.24
C LEU A 243 26.41 -4.87 23.13
N PHE A 244 25.64 -4.15 22.30
CA PHE A 244 26.20 -3.30 21.25
C PHE A 244 27.00 -2.12 21.85
N THR A 245 26.49 -1.47 22.89
CA THR A 245 27.21 -0.39 23.60
C THR A 245 28.54 -0.91 24.16
N ASP A 246 28.53 -2.05 24.84
CA ASP A 246 29.73 -2.65 25.42
C ASP A 246 30.74 -3.04 24.32
N ALA A 247 30.28 -3.61 23.20
CA ALA A 247 31.14 -3.91 22.06
C ALA A 247 31.81 -2.65 21.47
N VAL A 248 31.05 -1.56 21.29
CA VAL A 248 31.59 -0.28 20.80
C VAL A 248 32.56 0.34 21.80
N GLN A 249 32.31 0.22 23.11
CA GLN A 249 33.22 0.72 24.16
C GLN A 249 34.54 -0.06 24.22
N ARG A 250 34.50 -1.38 24.02
CA ARG A 250 35.69 -2.22 23.99
C ARG A 250 36.53 -1.97 22.73
N TRP A 251 35.87 -1.74 21.58
CA TRP A 251 36.51 -1.52 20.28
C TRP A 251 37.47 -2.66 19.87
N ASP A 252 37.15 -3.90 20.25
CA ASP A 252 37.96 -5.08 19.93
C ASP A 252 37.36 -5.83 18.73
N GLY A 253 38.20 -6.07 17.70
CA GLY A 253 37.80 -6.72 16.44
C GLY A 253 38.20 -8.20 16.34
N THR A 254 38.58 -8.82 17.45
CA THR A 254 39.03 -10.23 17.54
C THR A 254 37.89 -11.20 17.83
#